data_AF-A0A091LKA6-F1
#
_entry.id   AF-A0A091LKA6-F1
#
_cell.length_a   1.000
_cell.length_b   1.000
_cell.length_c   1.000
_cell.angle_alpha   90.00
_cell.angle_beta   90.00
_cell.angle_gamma   90.00
#
_symmetry.space_group_name_H-M   'P 1'
#
loop_
_entity.id
_entity.type
_entity.pdbx_description
1 polymer ?
#
loop_
_entity_poly.entity_id
_entity_poly.type
_entity_poly.pdbx_seq_one_letter_code
_entity_poly.pdbx_strand_id
1 'polypeptide(L)' 'LTTRKHFFTMRVIKHWNRLPKEFVESPSLEIFKTQLDMVLGNLV' A
#
# COMPACT_ATOMS: atom_id res chain seq x y z
N LEU A 1 -9.71 -9.49 19.06
CA LEU A 1 -10.01 -8.94 17.72
C LEU A 1 -8.92 -8.02 17.15
N THR A 2 -8.10 -7.37 17.99
CA THR A 2 -6.99 -6.48 17.61
C THR A 2 -5.75 -7.23 17.09
N THR A 3 -5.45 -8.42 17.62
CA THR A 3 -4.28 -9.23 17.23
C THR A 3 -4.33 -9.68 15.77
N ARG A 4 -5.53 -9.96 15.22
CA ARG A 4 -5.71 -10.35 13.81
C ARG A 4 -5.41 -9.22 12.84
N LYS A 5 -5.77 -7.98 13.18
CA LYS A 5 -5.45 -6.78 12.38
C LYS A 5 -3.94 -6.58 12.27
N HIS A 6 -3.23 -6.61 13.41
CA HIS A 6 -1.77 -6.42 13.41
C HIS A 6 -1.04 -7.51 12.64
N PHE A 7 -1.49 -8.76 12.76
CA PHE A 7 -0.90 -9.88 12.04
C PHE A 7 -1.10 -9.78 10.53
N PHE A 8 -2.27 -9.29 10.09
CA PHE A 8 -2.53 -9.01 8.68
C PHE A 8 -1.61 -7.90 8.15
N THR A 9 -1.50 -6.79 8.89
CA THR A 9 -0.62 -5.68 8.54
C THR A 9 0.84 -6.14 8.42
N MET A 10 1.35 -6.93 9.37
CA MET A 10 2.73 -7.45 9.29
C MET A 10 2.93 -8.41 8.12
N ARG A 11 1.96 -9.28 7.80
CA ARG A 11 2.07 -10.18 6.64
C ARG A 11 2.09 -9.40 5.33
N VAL A 12 1.23 -8.40 5.19
CA VAL A 12 1.15 -7.56 3.99
C VAL A 12 2.46 -6.80 3.79
N ILE A 13 2.98 -6.14 4.84
CA ILE A 13 4.27 -5.43 4.77
C ILE A 13 5.41 -6.38 4.40
N LYS A 14 5.46 -7.58 5.01
CA LYS A 14 6.49 -8.58 4.70
C LYS A 14 6.40 -9.08 3.25
N HIS A 15 5.20 -9.18 2.69
CA HIS A 15 5.00 -9.54 1.28
C HIS A 15 5.41 -8.40 0.36
N TRP A 16 5.06 -7.18 0.71
CA TRP A 16 5.42 -5.97 -0.03
C TRP A 16 6.94 -5.76 -0.09
N ASN A 17 7.64 -5.96 1.03
CA ASN A 17 9.11 -5.89 1.09
C ASN A 17 9.82 -6.99 0.30
N ARG A 18 9.09 -8.03 -0.14
CA ARG A 18 9.62 -9.13 -0.96
C ARG A 18 9.26 -9.00 -2.44
N LEU A 19 8.43 -8.03 -2.81
CA LEU A 19 8.07 -7.81 -4.22
C LEU A 19 9.23 -7.14 -4.96
N PRO A 20 9.47 -7.51 -6.23
CA PRO A 20 10.44 -6.83 -7.08
C PRO A 20 10.07 -5.35 -7.19
N LYS A 21 11.08 -4.46 -7.16
CA LYS A 21 10.89 -3.01 -7.31
C LYS A 21 10.09 -2.65 -8.56
N GLU A 22 10.28 -3.37 -9.67
CA GLU A 22 9.52 -3.16 -10.91
C GLU A 22 8.01 -3.40 -10.75
N PHE A 23 7.60 -4.29 -9.84
CA PHE A 23 6.19 -4.52 -9.54
C PHE A 23 5.62 -3.40 -8.66
N VAL A 24 6.47 -2.90 -7.75
CA VAL A 24 6.17 -1.78 -6.83
C VAL A 24 6.14 -0.42 -7.55
N GLU A 25 6.93 -0.26 -8.62
CA GLU A 25 7.03 0.94 -9.45
C GLU A 25 6.26 0.78 -10.78
N SER A 26 5.27 -0.11 -10.80
CA SER A 26 4.41 -0.25 -11.97
C SER A 26 3.61 1.04 -12.22
N PRO A 27 3.38 1.43 -13.49
CA PRO A 27 2.62 2.64 -13.83
C PRO A 27 1.23 2.67 -13.18
N SER A 28 0.61 1.50 -12.99
CA SER A 28 -0.69 1.37 -12.32
C SER A 28 -0.63 1.73 -10.84
N LEU A 29 0.47 1.43 -10.15
CA LEU A 29 0.64 1.68 -8.72
C LEU A 29 0.99 3.14 -8.43
N GLU A 30 1.74 3.79 -9.31
CA GLU A 30 1.89 5.26 -9.29
C GLU A 30 0.55 5.96 -9.47
N ILE A 31 -0.24 5.58 -10.48
CA ILE A 31 -1.58 6.17 -10.70
C ILE A 31 -2.46 5.96 -9.46
N PHE A 32 -2.39 4.78 -8.85
CA PHE A 32 -3.14 4.48 -7.63
C PHE A 32 -2.68 5.34 -6.43
N LYS A 33 -1.38 5.57 -6.26
CA LYS A 33 -0.83 6.48 -5.23
C LYS A 33 -1.27 7.92 -5.47
N THR A 34 -1.19 8.42 -6.71
CA THR A 34 -1.62 9.78 -7.05
C THR A 34 -3.11 9.99 -6.79
N GLN A 35 -3.95 8.99 -7.09
CA GLN A 35 -5.37 9.03 -6.76
C GLN A 35 -5.62 9.01 -5.25
N LEU A 36 -4.88 8.19 -4.50
CA LEU A 36 -4.96 8.18 -3.03
C LEU A 36 -4.54 9.52 -2.43
N ASP A 37 -3.43 10.09 -2.86
CA ASP A 37 -2.95 11.39 -2.38
C ASP A 37 -3.92 12.51 -2.72
N MET A 38 -4.55 12.47 -3.90
CA MET A 38 -5.62 13.40 -4.26
C MET A 38 -6.84 13.24 -3.34
N VAL A 39 -7.31 12.01 -3.11
CA VAL A 39 -8.48 11.77 -2.25
C VAL A 39 -8.20 12.15 -0.80
N LEU A 40 -7.02 11.82 -0.27
CA LEU A 40 -6.60 12.14 1.09
C LEU A 40 -6.32 13.63 1.27
N GLY A 41 -5.73 14.29 0.27
CA GLY A 41 -5.53 15.75 0.26
C GLY A 41 -6.85 16.52 0.19
N ASN A 42 -7.88 15.96 -0.45
CA ASN A 42 -9.23 16.51 -0.48
C ASN A 42 -10.06 16.18 0.78
N LEU A 43 -9.55 15.33 1.67
CA LEU A 43 -10.20 14.95 2.93
C LEU A 43 -9.78 15.85 4.11
N VAL A 44 -8.98 16.89 3.85
CA VAL A 44 -8.60 17.98 4.78
C VAL A 44 -9.54 19.16 4.59
#